data_AF-A0A956U7C2-F1
#
_entry.id   AF-A0A956U7C2-F1
#
_cell.length_a   1.000
_cell.length_b   1.000
_cell.length_c   1.000
_cell.angle_alpha   90.00
_cell.angle_beta   90.00
_cell.angle_gamma   90.00
#
_symmetry.space_group_name_H-M   'P 1'
#
loop_
_entity.id
_entity.type
_entity.pdbx_description
1 polymer ?
#
loop_
_entity_poly.entity_id
_entity_poly.type
_entity_poly.pdbx_seq_one_letter_code
_entity_poly.pdbx_strand_id
1 'polypeptide(L)'
;MPILQSKLLMLLLAGCFLLPAPGALAQKNSAAKTQAKSPNNSPGPRKKLRERITIIYPRFNHPRVSEHTLYVVRTTIESLPVHIYQILDEGGATVYVGTNPLDKFPDSLKGVHPADGHLFCNEPGRTYKREMYIWERALAEPGYPEVGGVRTDADIKRATLMQCAHALDDCLENLSRNKAYLALYKQDIASMNPQLRSELSLYIADRPDAPMEAFGEIFLLLAGERTQLSDKIKAGFPRARMWVDSTIKAIKPANSR
;
A
#
# COMPACT_ATOMS: atom_id res chain seq x y z
N MET A 1 -33.29 19.53 24.74
CA MET A 1 -33.50 20.64 23.77
C MET A 1 -33.68 21.92 24.57
N PRO A 2 -33.18 23.11 24.14
CA PRO A 2 -32.82 23.55 22.77
C PRO A 2 -31.28 23.79 22.60
N ILE A 3 -30.62 23.62 21.45
CA ILE A 3 -30.69 24.28 20.11
C ILE A 3 -29.93 25.63 20.12
N LEU A 4 -28.70 25.70 19.58
CA LEU A 4 -28.27 26.24 18.25
C LEU A 4 -27.25 27.39 18.56
N GLN A 5 -26.25 27.79 17.78
CA GLN A 5 -25.82 27.58 16.39
C GLN A 5 -24.44 28.27 16.27
N SER A 6 -23.48 27.74 15.50
CA SER A 6 -22.81 28.56 14.49
C SER A 6 -22.01 27.69 13.52
N LYS A 7 -22.24 27.96 12.24
CA LYS A 7 -21.58 27.43 11.06
C LYS A 7 -20.21 28.12 10.91
N LEU A 8 -19.24 27.47 10.25
CA LEU A 8 -18.75 27.85 8.90
C LEU A 8 -17.39 27.20 8.56
N LEU A 9 -17.41 26.33 7.55
CA LEU A 9 -16.49 26.20 6.40
C LEU A 9 -14.95 26.35 6.57
N MET A 10 -14.21 25.25 6.32
CA MET A 10 -12.98 25.19 5.49
C MET A 10 -12.80 23.72 5.04
N LEU A 11 -13.20 23.35 3.82
CA LEU A 11 -12.36 23.22 2.61
C LEU A 11 -10.92 22.69 2.82
N LEU A 12 -10.68 21.52 2.22
CA LEU A 12 -9.43 21.06 1.58
C LEU A 12 -8.12 21.13 2.37
N LEU A 13 -7.63 19.96 2.80
CA LEU A 13 -6.23 19.54 2.67
C LEU A 13 -6.14 18.02 2.82
N ALA A 14 -6.16 17.32 1.68
CA ALA A 14 -5.44 16.07 1.56
C ALA A 14 -3.96 16.44 1.45
N GLY A 15 -3.18 16.21 2.51
CA GLY A 15 -1.73 16.39 2.53
C GLY A 15 -1.15 15.33 3.46
N CYS A 16 -0.32 14.42 2.95
CA CYS A 16 1.12 14.66 2.89
C CYS A 16 1.64 15.13 4.25
N PHE A 17 2.04 14.19 5.10
CA PHE A 17 2.93 14.51 6.21
C PHE A 17 4.29 14.92 5.64
N LEU A 18 4.66 16.17 5.95
CA LEU A 18 5.93 16.81 5.63
C LEU A 18 7.08 16.24 6.46
N LEU A 19 8.23 16.05 5.81
CA LEU A 19 9.56 16.10 6.42
C LEU A 19 10.21 17.47 6.08
N PRO A 20 11.17 17.95 6.89
CA PRO A 20 11.73 19.31 6.76
C PRO A 20 12.73 19.43 5.60
N ALA A 21 12.79 20.64 5.04
CA ALA A 21 13.70 21.03 3.94
C ALA A 21 15.17 21.16 4.41
N PRO A 22 16.17 20.80 3.57
CA PRO A 22 17.55 21.20 3.79
C PRO A 22 17.79 22.62 3.26
N GLY A 23 18.44 23.43 4.10
CA GLY A 23 18.83 24.80 3.82
C GLY A 23 19.81 24.94 2.65
N ALA A 24 19.62 26.02 1.90
CA ALA A 24 20.48 26.44 0.80
C ALA A 24 21.75 27.11 1.33
N LEU A 25 22.91 26.64 0.88
CA LEU A 25 24.13 27.45 0.78
C LEU A 25 24.33 27.80 -0.68
N ALA A 26 24.27 29.09 -0.97
CA ALA A 26 24.52 29.67 -2.29
C ALA A 26 26.03 29.80 -2.55
N GLN A 27 26.50 29.28 -3.68
CA GLN A 27 27.72 29.76 -4.32
C GLN A 27 27.46 29.98 -5.82
N LYS A 28 27.62 31.24 -6.23
CA LYS A 28 27.74 31.69 -7.62
C LYS A 28 28.95 31.03 -8.26
N ASN A 29 28.83 30.57 -9.50
CA ASN A 29 29.89 30.73 -10.49
C ASN A 29 29.37 30.66 -11.93
N SER A 30 30.14 31.35 -12.78
CA SER A 30 29.77 31.98 -14.05
C SER A 30 29.70 31.02 -15.25
N ALA A 31 29.14 31.56 -16.33
CA ALA A 31 28.78 30.94 -17.59
C ALA A 31 29.93 30.29 -18.40
N ALA A 32 29.60 29.18 -19.05
CA ALA A 32 30.13 28.81 -20.36
C ALA A 32 29.04 28.07 -21.16
N LYS A 33 28.50 28.72 -22.20
CA LYS A 33 27.54 28.14 -23.14
C LYS A 33 28.28 27.20 -24.09
N THR A 34 28.24 25.90 -23.79
CA THR A 34 28.54 24.86 -24.77
C THR A 34 27.21 24.25 -25.20
N GLN A 35 26.82 24.48 -26.45
CA GLN A 35 25.61 23.93 -27.06
C GLN A 35 25.83 22.43 -27.32
N ALA A 36 25.63 21.62 -26.27
CA ALA A 36 25.59 20.17 -26.39
C ALA A 36 24.27 19.78 -27.06
N LYS A 37 24.35 19.06 -28.19
CA LYS A 37 23.20 18.37 -28.80
C LYS A 37 22.58 17.47 -27.74
N SER A 38 21.32 17.73 -27.38
CA SER A 38 20.55 16.85 -26.49
C SER A 38 20.58 15.41 -27.03
N PRO A 39 21.00 14.41 -26.24
CA PRO A 39 20.77 13.04 -26.61
C PRO A 39 19.25 12.83 -26.71
N ASN A 40 18.84 12.22 -27.81
CA ASN A 40 17.47 11.85 -28.11
C ASN A 40 17.04 10.77 -27.11
N ASN A 41 16.64 11.18 -25.90
CA ASN A 41 16.12 10.32 -24.85
C ASN A 41 14.68 9.94 -25.17
N SER A 42 14.48 9.14 -26.22
CA SER A 42 13.26 8.33 -26.29
C SER A 42 13.31 7.36 -25.10
N PRO A 43 12.35 7.37 -24.17
CA PRO A 43 12.34 6.41 -23.09
C PRO A 43 12.30 5.01 -23.71
N GLY A 44 13.28 4.16 -23.38
CA GLY A 44 13.24 2.76 -23.77
C GLY A 44 11.93 2.10 -23.30
N PRO A 45 11.58 0.91 -23.84
CA PRO A 45 10.35 0.23 -23.47
C PRO A 45 10.25 0.10 -21.95
N ARG A 46 9.14 0.57 -21.40
CA ARG A 46 8.88 0.54 -19.96
C ARG A 46 8.88 -0.92 -19.48
N LYS A 47 9.74 -1.21 -18.50
CA LYS A 47 9.78 -2.53 -17.83
C LYS A 47 8.41 -2.90 -17.27
N LYS A 48 8.03 -4.17 -17.41
CA LYS A 48 6.78 -4.70 -16.83
C LYS A 48 6.82 -4.67 -15.31
N LEU A 49 5.67 -4.64 -14.64
CA LEU A 49 5.57 -4.58 -13.17
C LEU A 49 6.47 -5.60 -12.47
N ARG A 50 6.46 -6.86 -12.92
CA ARG A 50 7.33 -7.93 -12.38
C ARG A 50 8.85 -7.65 -12.46
N GLU A 51 9.26 -6.77 -13.39
CA GLU A 51 10.65 -6.35 -13.61
C GLU A 51 10.97 -5.03 -12.90
N ARG A 52 9.97 -4.36 -12.31
CA ARG A 52 10.10 -3.10 -11.55
C ARG A 52 10.26 -3.36 -10.05
N ILE A 53 11.09 -4.35 -9.73
CA ILE A 53 11.46 -4.71 -8.36
C ILE A 53 12.84 -4.14 -8.06
N THR A 54 12.91 -3.27 -7.05
CA THR A 54 14.15 -2.68 -6.55
C THR A 54 14.50 -3.26 -5.18
N ILE A 55 15.72 -3.78 -5.03
CA ILE A 55 16.19 -4.27 -3.73
C ILE A 55 16.72 -3.08 -2.93
N ILE A 56 16.23 -2.91 -1.70
CA ILE A 56 16.74 -1.92 -0.76
C ILE A 56 18.01 -2.49 -0.12
N TYR A 57 19.07 -1.70 -0.13
CA TYR A 57 20.35 -2.12 0.45
C TYR A 57 20.24 -2.21 1.98
N PRO A 58 20.71 -3.31 2.59
CA PRO A 58 20.62 -3.49 4.04
C PRO A 58 21.49 -2.49 4.81
N ARG A 59 21.03 -2.08 5.98
CA ARG A 59 21.73 -1.23 6.94
C ARG A 59 21.81 -1.95 8.28
N PHE A 60 22.46 -1.34 9.27
CA PHE A 60 22.50 -1.88 10.66
C PHE A 60 22.98 -3.33 10.76
N ASN A 61 23.88 -3.73 9.86
CA ASN A 61 24.38 -5.11 9.76
C ASN A 61 23.28 -6.16 9.47
N HIS A 62 22.16 -5.74 8.88
CA HIS A 62 21.11 -6.66 8.44
C HIS A 62 21.62 -7.56 7.30
N PRO A 63 21.15 -8.82 7.23
CA PRO A 63 21.44 -9.65 6.07
C PRO A 63 20.82 -9.06 4.81
N ARG A 64 21.33 -9.43 3.64
CA ARG A 64 20.65 -9.16 2.38
C ARG A 64 19.34 -9.94 2.32
N VAL A 65 18.33 -9.39 1.64
CA VAL A 65 17.11 -10.11 1.28
C VAL A 65 17.49 -11.40 0.54
N SER A 66 16.87 -12.51 0.93
CA SER A 66 17.10 -13.80 0.27
C SER A 66 16.49 -13.84 -1.14
N GLU A 67 17.13 -14.59 -2.04
CA GLU A 67 16.58 -14.86 -3.38
C GLU A 67 15.21 -15.56 -3.32
N HIS A 68 14.96 -16.36 -2.27
CA HIS A 68 13.66 -17.00 -2.04
C HIS A 68 12.55 -15.97 -1.79
N THR A 69 12.78 -14.97 -0.95
CA THR A 69 11.82 -13.86 -0.74
C THR A 69 11.53 -13.12 -2.05
N LEU A 70 12.56 -12.84 -2.86
CA LEU A 70 12.37 -12.21 -4.17
C LEU A 70 11.54 -13.08 -5.12
N TYR A 71 11.75 -14.40 -5.09
CA TYR A 71 10.94 -15.36 -5.83
C TYR A 71 9.47 -15.35 -5.40
N VAL A 72 9.18 -15.39 -4.10
CA VAL A 72 7.80 -15.34 -3.58
C VAL A 72 7.10 -14.03 -3.97
N VAL A 73 7.79 -12.89 -3.87
CA VAL A 73 7.24 -11.58 -4.29
C VAL A 73 6.92 -11.57 -5.79
N ARG A 74 7.88 -12.01 -6.64
CA ARG A 74 7.69 -12.07 -8.10
C ARG A 74 6.51 -12.97 -8.48
N THR A 75 6.49 -14.19 -7.99
CA THR A 75 5.44 -15.16 -8.32
C THR A 75 4.07 -14.73 -7.81
N THR A 76 4.00 -14.04 -6.66
CA THR A 76 2.76 -13.44 -6.17
C THR A 76 2.24 -12.38 -7.13
N ILE A 77 3.10 -11.46 -7.58
CA ILE A 77 2.73 -10.43 -8.57
C ILE A 77 2.28 -11.07 -9.90
N GLU A 78 2.97 -12.10 -10.37
CA GLU A 78 2.62 -12.81 -11.62
C GLU A 78 1.30 -13.59 -11.49
N SER A 79 0.90 -13.96 -10.28
CA SER A 79 -0.36 -14.67 -10.02
C SER A 79 -1.59 -13.77 -9.99
N LEU A 80 -1.42 -12.44 -10.04
CA LEU A 80 -2.54 -11.50 -10.03
C LEU A 80 -3.46 -11.72 -11.24
N PRO A 81 -4.78 -11.54 -11.09
CA PRO A 81 -5.69 -11.53 -12.24
C PRO A 81 -5.22 -10.53 -13.31
N VAL A 82 -5.25 -10.93 -14.58
CA VAL A 82 -4.64 -10.19 -15.70
C VAL A 82 -5.03 -8.70 -15.72
N HIS A 83 -6.30 -8.40 -15.48
CA HIS A 83 -6.82 -7.03 -15.47
C HIS A 83 -6.25 -6.19 -14.31
N ILE A 84 -6.10 -6.76 -13.12
CA ILE A 84 -5.46 -6.10 -11.96
C ILE A 84 -3.98 -5.85 -12.26
N TYR A 85 -3.27 -6.87 -12.79
CA TYR A 85 -1.88 -6.72 -13.17
C TYR A 85 -1.70 -5.57 -14.17
N GLN A 86 -2.57 -5.48 -15.18
CA GLN A 86 -2.53 -4.42 -16.18
C GLN A 86 -2.77 -3.03 -15.59
N ILE A 87 -3.74 -2.86 -14.68
CA ILE A 87 -3.99 -1.58 -14.01
C ILE A 87 -2.76 -1.12 -13.22
N LEU A 88 -2.15 -2.02 -12.44
CA LEU A 88 -0.92 -1.71 -11.69
C LEU A 88 0.26 -1.44 -12.64
N ASP A 89 0.35 -2.22 -13.73
CA ASP A 89 1.41 -2.07 -14.72
C ASP A 89 1.33 -0.71 -15.39
N GLU A 90 0.19 -0.37 -15.99
CA GLU A 90 -0.05 0.91 -16.66
C GLU A 90 0.01 2.07 -15.66
N GLY A 91 -0.55 1.88 -14.47
CA GLY A 91 -0.72 2.90 -13.43
C GLY A 91 0.58 3.44 -12.84
N GLY A 92 1.72 2.76 -12.95
CA GLY A 92 2.97 3.30 -12.39
C GLY A 92 3.59 2.47 -11.29
N ALA A 93 2.93 1.40 -10.83
CA ALA A 93 3.29 0.76 -9.58
C ALA A 93 4.71 0.17 -9.58
N THR A 94 5.43 0.34 -8.48
CA THR A 94 6.81 -0.16 -8.32
C THR A 94 6.94 -0.93 -7.03
N VAL A 95 7.81 -1.93 -7.02
CA VAL A 95 8.02 -2.80 -5.86
C VAL A 95 9.40 -2.55 -5.29
N TYR A 96 9.49 -2.40 -3.99
CA TYR A 96 10.71 -2.33 -3.22
C TYR A 96 10.74 -3.49 -2.24
N VAL A 97 11.83 -4.24 -2.20
CA VAL A 97 12.00 -5.34 -1.25
C VAL A 97 13.24 -5.08 -0.42
N GLY A 98 13.09 -5.08 0.90
CA GLY A 98 14.18 -4.88 1.85
C GLY A 98 14.13 -5.89 2.98
N THR A 99 15.18 -5.91 3.80
CA THR A 99 15.26 -6.85 4.92
C THR A 99 14.31 -6.40 6.02
N ASN A 100 14.34 -5.11 6.39
CA ASN A 100 13.47 -4.53 7.40
C ASN A 100 13.16 -3.06 7.07
N PRO A 101 12.02 -2.47 7.51
CA PRO A 101 11.72 -1.06 7.29
C PRO A 101 12.83 -0.09 7.69
N LEU A 102 13.63 -0.41 8.70
CA LEU A 102 14.75 0.43 9.15
C LEU A 102 15.76 0.74 8.03
N ASP A 103 15.94 -0.16 7.07
CA ASP A 103 16.86 0.02 5.96
C ASP A 103 16.53 1.28 5.13
N LYS A 104 15.24 1.62 5.04
CA LYS A 104 14.74 2.79 4.31
C LYS A 104 14.26 3.90 5.23
N PHE A 105 13.61 3.54 6.32
CA PHE A 105 12.92 4.42 7.27
C PHE A 105 13.47 4.20 8.68
N PRO A 106 14.70 4.67 8.99
CA PRO A 106 15.33 4.42 10.29
C PRO A 106 14.51 4.97 11.47
N ASP A 107 13.76 6.04 11.27
CA ASP A 107 12.89 6.64 12.30
C ASP A 107 11.71 5.72 12.70
N SER A 108 11.42 4.68 11.89
CA SER A 108 10.37 3.70 12.20
C SER A 108 10.67 2.85 13.45
N LEU A 109 11.91 2.86 13.96
CA LEU A 109 12.28 2.14 15.20
C LEU A 109 11.45 2.58 16.41
N LYS A 110 11.07 3.86 16.45
CA LYS A 110 10.28 4.46 17.54
C LYS A 110 8.84 4.76 17.15
N GLY A 111 8.50 4.58 15.88
CA GLY A 111 7.19 4.92 15.36
C GLY A 111 6.19 3.81 15.68
N VAL A 112 5.06 4.19 16.28
CA VAL A 112 3.98 3.28 16.64
C VAL A 112 2.82 3.47 15.67
N HIS A 113 2.27 2.36 15.18
CA HIS A 113 1.12 2.37 14.30
C HIS A 113 -0.14 2.73 15.11
N PRO A 114 -0.89 3.77 14.70
CA PRO A 114 -1.95 4.36 15.53
C PRO A 114 -3.18 3.46 15.67
N ALA A 115 -3.34 2.44 14.80
CA ALA A 115 -4.51 1.58 14.79
C ALA A 115 -4.45 0.40 15.77
N ASP A 116 -3.26 -0.17 15.95
CA ASP A 116 -3.02 -1.48 16.59
C ASP A 116 -1.83 -1.45 17.57
N GLY A 117 -1.07 -0.34 17.61
CA GLY A 117 -0.05 -0.09 18.61
C GLY A 117 1.28 -0.82 18.37
N HIS A 118 1.46 -1.52 17.25
CA HIS A 118 2.76 -2.13 16.94
C HIS A 118 3.77 -1.10 16.42
N LEU A 119 5.07 -1.44 16.46
CA LEU A 119 6.09 -0.60 15.85
C LEU A 119 6.05 -0.72 14.32
N PHE A 120 6.17 0.41 13.60
CA PHE A 120 6.20 0.43 12.14
C PHE A 120 7.34 -0.43 11.57
N CYS A 121 8.45 -0.59 12.29
CA CYS A 121 9.56 -1.46 11.89
C CYS A 121 9.24 -2.97 11.94
N ASN A 122 8.08 -3.36 12.49
CA ASN A 122 7.60 -4.75 12.49
C ASN A 122 6.57 -5.02 11.40
N GLU A 123 6.15 -4.01 10.64
CA GLU A 123 5.19 -4.18 9.55
C GLU A 123 5.79 -5.05 8.41
N PRO A 124 5.00 -5.97 7.84
CA PRO A 124 5.47 -6.83 6.75
C PRO A 124 5.48 -6.11 5.39
N GLY A 125 4.77 -5.00 5.26
CA GLY A 125 4.78 -4.17 4.07
C GLY A 125 4.16 -2.80 4.31
N ARG A 126 4.40 -1.88 3.37
CA ARG A 126 3.87 -0.51 3.42
C ARG A 126 3.70 0.03 2.00
N THR A 127 2.71 0.88 1.78
CA THR A 127 2.50 1.51 0.47
C THR A 127 2.48 3.02 0.59
N TYR A 128 3.24 3.68 -0.28
CA TYR A 128 3.21 5.12 -0.46
C TYR A 128 2.80 5.42 -1.90
N LYS A 129 1.55 5.84 -2.11
CA LYS A 129 0.96 5.96 -3.45
C LYS A 129 1.06 4.64 -4.22
N ARG A 130 1.92 4.57 -5.23
CA ARG A 130 2.13 3.40 -6.10
C ARG A 130 3.44 2.66 -5.79
N GLU A 131 4.15 3.07 -4.74
CA GLU A 131 5.36 2.42 -4.26
C GLU A 131 5.01 1.40 -3.19
N MET A 132 5.17 0.12 -3.52
CA MET A 132 4.91 -1.01 -2.63
C MET A 132 6.22 -1.45 -1.98
N TYR A 133 6.28 -1.42 -0.66
CA TYR A 133 7.43 -1.86 0.13
C TYR A 133 7.10 -3.17 0.82
N ILE A 134 7.93 -4.20 0.61
CA ILE A 134 7.80 -5.52 1.21
C ILE A 134 9.05 -5.81 2.05
N TRP A 135 8.85 -6.30 3.27
CA TRP A 135 9.93 -6.52 4.22
C TRP A 135 10.08 -8.00 4.57
N GLU A 136 11.29 -8.53 4.43
CA GLU A 136 11.57 -9.94 4.69
C GLU A 136 11.45 -10.30 6.18
N ARG A 137 11.84 -9.38 7.08
CA ARG A 137 12.02 -9.66 8.51
C ARG A 137 11.39 -8.59 9.41
N ALA A 138 10.89 -9.03 10.56
CA ALA A 138 10.59 -8.15 11.68
C ALA A 138 11.86 -7.96 12.54
N LEU A 139 11.79 -7.08 13.54
CA LEU A 139 12.83 -7.03 14.57
C LEU A 139 12.86 -8.34 15.37
N ALA A 140 14.04 -8.71 15.84
CA ALA A 140 14.20 -9.80 16.79
C ALA A 140 13.60 -9.39 18.15
N GLU A 141 13.84 -8.15 18.56
CA GLU A 141 13.34 -7.56 19.79
C GLU A 141 12.84 -6.13 19.56
N PRO A 142 11.70 -5.72 20.14
CA PRO A 142 11.20 -4.35 20.00
C PRO A 142 12.20 -3.30 20.49
N GLY A 143 12.41 -2.25 19.69
CA GLY A 143 13.29 -1.13 20.05
C GLY A 143 14.78 -1.33 19.74
N TYR A 144 15.17 -2.53 19.30
CA TYR A 144 16.53 -2.86 18.90
C TYR A 144 16.63 -3.06 17.38
N PRO A 145 17.72 -2.64 16.73
CA PRO A 145 17.82 -2.74 15.27
C PRO A 145 17.99 -4.18 14.77
N GLU A 146 18.33 -5.14 15.60
CA GLU A 146 18.54 -6.53 15.22
C GLU A 146 17.25 -7.15 14.63
N VAL A 147 17.40 -7.88 13.52
CA VAL A 147 16.28 -8.53 12.82
C VAL A 147 16.16 -9.99 13.19
N GLY A 148 14.91 -10.48 13.23
CA GLY A 148 14.59 -11.87 13.54
C GLY A 148 14.71 -12.80 12.32
N GLY A 149 13.96 -13.90 12.38
CA GLY A 149 13.82 -14.84 11.27
C GLY A 149 13.17 -14.24 10.03
N VAL A 150 13.34 -14.93 8.90
CA VAL A 150 12.59 -14.64 7.66
C VAL A 150 11.11 -14.89 7.94
N ARG A 151 10.24 -13.97 7.51
CA ARG A 151 8.79 -14.18 7.51
C ARG A 151 8.42 -15.38 6.65
N THR A 152 7.29 -16.01 6.95
CA THR A 152 6.85 -17.18 6.17
C THR A 152 6.49 -16.77 4.73
N ASP A 153 6.52 -17.71 3.79
CA ASP A 153 6.06 -17.49 2.41
C ASP A 153 4.61 -16.96 2.38
N ALA A 154 3.77 -17.46 3.29
CA ALA A 154 2.39 -17.00 3.44
C ALA A 154 2.31 -15.52 3.86
N ASP A 155 3.15 -15.08 4.79
CA ASP A 155 3.21 -13.70 5.24
C ASP A 155 3.73 -12.77 4.13
N ILE A 156 4.80 -13.17 3.43
CA ILE A 156 5.39 -12.40 2.32
C ILE A 156 4.36 -12.27 1.18
N LYS A 157 3.67 -13.36 0.84
CA LYS A 157 2.60 -13.35 -0.16
C LYS A 157 1.46 -12.43 0.26
N ARG A 158 0.96 -12.55 1.50
CA ARG A 158 -0.12 -11.72 2.01
C ARG A 158 0.25 -10.24 2.02
N ALA A 159 1.46 -9.91 2.49
CA ALA A 159 1.97 -8.55 2.47
C ALA A 159 2.05 -7.99 1.04
N THR A 160 2.55 -8.80 0.10
CA THR A 160 2.62 -8.43 -1.32
C THR A 160 1.25 -8.13 -1.90
N LEU A 161 0.25 -8.99 -1.64
CA LEU A 161 -1.12 -8.76 -2.09
C LEU A 161 -1.75 -7.52 -1.46
N MET A 162 -1.52 -7.27 -0.17
CA MET A 162 -2.05 -6.09 0.51
C MET A 162 -1.45 -4.80 -0.07
N GLN A 163 -0.14 -4.78 -0.32
CA GLN A 163 0.49 -3.62 -0.95
C GLN A 163 0.02 -3.43 -2.41
N CYS A 164 -0.23 -4.52 -3.14
CA CYS A 164 -0.88 -4.44 -4.45
C CYS A 164 -2.28 -3.82 -4.35
N ALA A 165 -3.05 -4.13 -3.31
CA ALA A 165 -4.37 -3.55 -3.11
C ALA A 165 -4.31 -2.03 -2.86
N HIS A 166 -3.42 -1.56 -1.98
CA HIS A 166 -3.25 -0.12 -1.74
C HIS A 166 -2.72 0.62 -2.98
N ALA A 167 -1.76 0.04 -3.70
CA ALA A 167 -1.27 0.63 -4.95
C ALA A 167 -2.36 0.65 -6.03
N LEU A 168 -3.21 -0.38 -6.09
CA LEU A 168 -4.36 -0.42 -6.98
C LEU A 168 -5.35 0.68 -6.64
N ASP A 169 -5.64 0.88 -5.35
CA ASP A 169 -6.51 1.95 -4.88
C ASP A 169 -6.04 3.32 -5.38
N ASP A 170 -4.73 3.62 -5.27
CA ASP A 170 -4.14 4.87 -5.78
C ASP A 170 -4.14 4.94 -7.33
N CYS A 171 -3.92 3.82 -8.02
CA CYS A 171 -4.04 3.76 -9.49
C CYS A 171 -5.46 4.05 -9.98
N LEU A 172 -6.46 3.78 -9.14
CA LEU A 172 -7.88 3.99 -9.41
C LEU A 172 -8.44 5.25 -8.72
N GLU A 173 -7.57 6.24 -8.49
CA GLU A 173 -7.93 7.55 -7.92
C GLU A 173 -8.56 7.46 -6.50
N ASN A 174 -8.06 6.54 -5.68
CA ASN A 174 -8.56 6.23 -4.33
C ASN A 174 -10.00 5.72 -4.36
N LEU A 175 -10.21 4.59 -5.04
CA LEU A 175 -11.50 3.92 -5.15
C LEU A 175 -12.16 3.62 -3.80
N SER A 176 -11.36 3.35 -2.75
CA SER A 176 -11.79 3.18 -1.35
C SER A 176 -12.43 4.43 -0.74
N ARG A 177 -12.25 5.60 -1.38
CA ARG A 177 -12.87 6.88 -1.01
C ARG A 177 -14.03 7.26 -1.93
N ASN A 178 -14.34 6.43 -2.92
CA ASN A 178 -15.46 6.66 -3.82
C ASN A 178 -16.78 6.71 -3.02
N LYS A 179 -17.65 7.68 -3.33
CA LYS A 179 -18.93 7.86 -2.64
C LYS A 179 -19.84 6.63 -2.70
N ALA A 180 -19.86 5.92 -3.83
CA ALA A 180 -20.65 4.70 -4.01
C ALA A 180 -20.11 3.56 -3.15
N TYR A 181 -18.79 3.36 -3.14
CA TYR A 181 -18.13 2.40 -2.26
C TYR A 181 -18.44 2.68 -0.78
N LEU A 182 -18.22 3.92 -0.33
CA LEU A 182 -18.43 4.31 1.06
C LEU A 182 -19.88 4.15 1.51
N ALA A 183 -20.85 4.39 0.61
CA ALA A 183 -22.26 4.17 0.90
C ALA A 183 -22.54 2.67 1.18
N LEU A 184 -22.03 1.77 0.34
CA LEU A 184 -22.21 0.33 0.50
C LEU A 184 -21.45 -0.23 1.70
N TYR A 185 -20.22 0.21 1.92
CA TYR A 185 -19.41 -0.10 3.10
C TYR A 185 -20.12 0.26 4.41
N LYS A 186 -20.74 1.45 4.48
CA LYS A 186 -21.52 1.87 5.65
C LYS A 186 -22.80 1.05 5.84
N GLN A 187 -23.48 0.66 4.76
CA GLN A 187 -24.65 -0.23 4.83
C GLN A 187 -24.25 -1.62 5.34
N ASP A 188 -23.12 -2.15 4.88
CA ASP A 188 -22.57 -3.42 5.34
C ASP A 188 -22.31 -3.36 6.86
N ILE A 189 -21.59 -2.34 7.35
CA ILE A 189 -21.35 -2.11 8.79
C ILE A 189 -22.63 -1.99 9.61
N ALA A 190 -23.64 -1.29 9.10
CA ALA A 190 -24.92 -1.13 9.79
C ALA A 190 -25.69 -2.45 9.93
N SER A 191 -25.43 -3.42 9.04
CA SER A 191 -26.06 -4.75 9.05
C SER A 191 -25.24 -5.83 9.77
N MET A 192 -24.02 -5.53 10.25
CA MET A 192 -23.17 -6.50 10.94
C MET A 192 -23.70 -6.86 12.32
N ASN A 193 -23.69 -8.15 12.65
CA ASN A 193 -23.96 -8.61 14.00
C ASN A 193 -22.80 -8.23 14.98
N PRO A 194 -23.05 -8.20 16.31
CA PRO A 194 -22.04 -7.78 17.28
C PRO A 194 -20.74 -8.60 17.26
N GLN A 195 -20.83 -9.91 17.04
CA GLN A 195 -19.65 -10.79 16.99
C GLN A 195 -18.73 -10.38 15.84
N LEU A 196 -19.27 -10.32 14.63
CA LEU A 196 -18.51 -9.95 13.43
C LEU A 196 -17.97 -8.52 13.52
N ARG A 197 -18.74 -7.62 14.14
CA ARG A 197 -18.32 -6.23 14.41
C ARG A 197 -17.07 -6.17 15.30
N SER A 198 -17.01 -7.00 16.34
CA SER A 198 -15.83 -7.11 17.21
C SER A 198 -14.62 -7.64 16.44
N GLU A 199 -14.82 -8.72 15.67
CA GLU A 199 -13.78 -9.39 14.91
C GLU A 199 -13.21 -8.56 13.75
N LEU A 200 -13.99 -7.64 13.21
CA LEU A 200 -13.60 -6.73 12.12
C LEU A 200 -13.32 -5.31 12.60
N SER A 201 -13.11 -5.09 13.90
CA SER A 201 -12.96 -3.76 14.51
C SER A 201 -11.93 -2.86 13.82
N LEU A 202 -10.80 -3.42 13.35
CA LEU A 202 -9.78 -2.69 12.58
C LEU A 202 -10.31 -2.15 11.24
N TYR A 203 -11.24 -2.85 10.60
CA TYR A 203 -11.77 -2.53 9.27
C TYR A 203 -13.03 -1.66 9.31
N ILE A 204 -13.56 -1.38 10.50
CA ILE A 204 -14.80 -0.60 10.70
C ILE A 204 -14.64 0.54 11.70
N ALA A 205 -13.43 0.76 12.20
CA ALA A 205 -13.12 1.83 13.13
C ALA A 205 -13.47 3.19 12.53
N ASP A 206 -13.81 4.16 13.39
CA ASP A 206 -14.08 5.54 12.97
C ASP A 206 -12.78 6.30 12.68
N ARG A 207 -12.08 5.85 11.63
CA ARG A 207 -10.82 6.41 11.15
C ARG A 207 -10.78 6.46 9.62
N PRO A 208 -10.10 7.47 9.03
CA PRO A 208 -10.13 7.67 7.57
C PRO A 208 -9.55 6.52 6.75
N ASP A 209 -8.68 5.70 7.33
CA ASP A 209 -8.00 4.55 6.72
C ASP A 209 -8.81 3.24 6.79
N ALA A 210 -9.78 3.11 7.69
CA ALA A 210 -10.55 1.86 7.83
C ALA A 210 -11.24 1.38 6.53
N PRO A 211 -11.88 2.27 5.71
CA PRO A 211 -12.42 1.85 4.41
C PRO A 211 -11.34 1.39 3.42
N MET A 212 -10.13 1.95 3.50
CA MET A 212 -9.00 1.56 2.65
C MET A 212 -8.48 0.17 3.04
N GLU A 213 -8.39 -0.12 4.34
CA GLU A 213 -8.02 -1.46 4.84
C GLU A 213 -9.08 -2.51 4.47
N ALA A 214 -10.37 -2.16 4.60
CA ALA A 214 -11.47 -3.03 4.18
C ALA A 214 -11.43 -3.31 2.66
N PHE A 215 -11.14 -2.28 1.85
CA PHE A 215 -10.91 -2.45 0.42
C PHE A 215 -9.73 -3.40 0.14
N GLY A 216 -8.64 -3.27 0.90
CA GLY A 216 -7.47 -4.16 0.84
C GLY A 216 -7.85 -5.63 1.03
N GLU A 217 -8.55 -5.96 2.11
CA GLU A 217 -8.98 -7.34 2.36
C GLU A 217 -9.99 -7.88 1.33
N ILE A 218 -10.89 -7.02 0.86
CA ILE A 218 -11.79 -7.36 -0.25
C ILE A 218 -10.97 -7.74 -1.49
N PHE A 219 -9.93 -6.98 -1.80
CA PHE A 219 -9.03 -7.29 -2.91
C PHE A 219 -8.31 -8.63 -2.70
N LEU A 220 -7.76 -8.90 -1.51
CA LEU A 220 -7.11 -10.19 -1.21
C LEU A 220 -8.07 -11.36 -1.48
N LEU A 221 -9.32 -11.25 -1.03
CA LEU A 221 -10.36 -12.25 -1.28
C LEU A 221 -10.63 -12.44 -2.79
N LEU A 222 -10.70 -11.34 -3.57
CA LEU A 222 -10.87 -11.38 -5.02
C LEU A 222 -9.65 -11.95 -5.75
N ALA A 223 -8.45 -11.74 -5.22
CA ALA A 223 -7.21 -12.34 -5.70
C ALA A 223 -7.04 -13.83 -5.33
N GLY A 224 -8.02 -14.42 -4.63
CA GLY A 224 -8.05 -15.85 -4.34
C GLY A 224 -7.53 -16.24 -2.95
N GLU A 225 -7.24 -15.28 -2.06
CA GLU A 225 -6.86 -15.56 -0.68
C GLU A 225 -8.04 -16.23 0.09
N ARG A 226 -7.75 -17.27 0.86
CA ARG A 226 -8.72 -18.04 1.65
C ARG A 226 -8.20 -18.31 3.07
N THR A 227 -8.34 -17.33 3.95
CA THR A 227 -8.11 -17.40 5.40
C THR A 227 -9.42 -17.27 6.18
N GLN A 228 -9.38 -17.54 7.48
CA GLN A 228 -10.51 -17.26 8.38
C GLN A 228 -10.92 -15.78 8.35
N LEU A 229 -9.96 -14.87 8.18
CA LEU A 229 -10.24 -13.45 8.03
C LEU A 229 -10.95 -13.17 6.69
N SER A 230 -10.51 -13.78 5.59
CA SER A 230 -11.18 -13.67 4.28
C SER A 230 -12.65 -14.12 4.33
N ASP A 231 -12.98 -15.15 5.12
CA ASP A 231 -14.38 -15.58 5.33
C ASP A 231 -15.19 -14.52 6.11
N LYS A 232 -14.60 -13.91 7.14
CA LYS A 232 -15.22 -12.82 7.91
C LYS A 232 -15.43 -11.59 7.04
N ILE A 233 -14.45 -11.20 6.23
CA ILE A 233 -14.54 -10.09 5.28
C ILE A 233 -15.63 -10.35 4.24
N LYS A 234 -15.72 -11.57 3.71
CA LYS A 234 -16.78 -11.98 2.79
C LYS A 234 -18.18 -11.85 3.42
N ALA A 235 -18.34 -12.25 4.67
CA ALA A 235 -19.59 -12.14 5.42
C ALA A 235 -19.92 -10.70 5.82
N GLY A 236 -18.90 -9.91 6.18
CA GLY A 236 -19.05 -8.57 6.71
C GLY A 236 -19.31 -7.52 5.64
N PHE A 237 -18.71 -7.66 4.45
CA PHE A 237 -18.76 -6.65 3.39
C PHE A 237 -19.36 -7.16 2.07
N PRO A 238 -20.54 -7.80 2.07
CA PRO A 238 -21.09 -8.43 0.86
C PRO A 238 -21.38 -7.42 -0.25
N ARG A 239 -21.92 -6.24 0.06
CA ARG A 239 -22.30 -5.23 -0.93
C ARG A 239 -21.08 -4.50 -1.47
N ALA A 240 -20.21 -4.04 -0.58
CA ALA A 240 -18.97 -3.37 -0.95
C ALA A 240 -18.09 -4.29 -1.81
N ARG A 241 -17.96 -5.58 -1.45
CA ARG A 241 -17.22 -6.57 -2.25
C ARG A 241 -17.79 -6.74 -3.65
N MET A 242 -19.11 -6.88 -3.79
CA MET A 242 -19.74 -7.01 -5.11
C MET A 242 -19.49 -5.79 -6.00
N TRP A 243 -19.54 -4.59 -5.41
CA TRP A 243 -19.27 -3.35 -6.12
C TRP A 243 -17.80 -3.20 -6.52
N VAL A 244 -16.86 -3.58 -5.64
CA VAL A 244 -15.43 -3.56 -5.97
C VAL A 244 -15.13 -4.52 -7.12
N ASP A 245 -15.65 -5.75 -7.06
CA ASP A 245 -15.47 -6.76 -8.10
C ASP A 245 -16.00 -6.30 -9.46
N SER A 246 -17.23 -5.75 -9.49
CA SER A 246 -17.83 -5.26 -10.74
C SER A 246 -17.09 -4.03 -11.29
N THR A 247 -16.67 -3.12 -10.41
CA THR A 247 -15.97 -1.90 -10.80
C THR A 247 -14.60 -2.21 -11.40
N ILE A 248 -13.81 -3.06 -10.74
CA ILE A 248 -12.49 -3.46 -11.23
C ILE A 248 -12.60 -4.19 -12.58
N LYS A 249 -13.58 -5.10 -12.74
CA LYS A 249 -13.81 -5.83 -14.00
C LYS A 249 -14.28 -4.95 -15.16
N ALA A 250 -14.96 -3.84 -14.87
CA ALA A 250 -15.45 -2.92 -15.89
C ALA A 250 -14.33 -2.03 -16.48
N ILE A 251 -13.19 -1.91 -15.78
CA ILE A 251 -12.05 -1.12 -16.23
C ILE A 251 -11.35 -1.85 -17.37
N LYS A 252 -11.39 -1.24 -18.56
CA LYS A 252 -10.61 -1.72 -19.70
C LYS A 252 -9.21 -1.13 -19.64
N PRO A 253 -8.14 -1.95 -19.68
CA PRO A 253 -6.78 -1.46 -19.83
C PRO A 253 -6.66 -0.60 -21.09
N ALA A 254 -5.85 0.45 -21.04
CA ALA A 254 -5.73 1.41 -22.14
C ALA A 254 -5.26 0.76 -23.45
N ASN A 255 -4.60 -0.40 -23.38
CA ASN A 255 -4.03 -1.12 -24.53
C ASN A 255 -4.78 -2.42 -24.90
N SER A 256 -6.06 -2.53 -24.59
CA SER A 256 -6.88 -3.71 -24.94
C SER A 256 -7.52 -3.66 -26.35
N ARG A 257 -6.93 -2.93 -27.29
CA ARG A 257 -7.35 -2.86 -28.71
C ARG A 257 -6.33 -3.51 -29.63
#